data_AF-A0A930R8K3-F1
#
_entry.id   AF-A0A930R8K3-F1
#
_cell.length_a   1.000
_cell.length_b   1.000
_cell.length_c   1.000
_cell.angle_alpha   90.00
_cell.angle_beta   90.00
_cell.angle_gamma   90.00
#
_symmetry.space_group_name_H-M   'P 1'
#
loop_
_entity.id
_entity.type
_entity.pdbx_description
1 polymer ?
#
loop_
_entity_poly.entity_id
_entity_poly.type
_entity_poly.pdbx_seq_one_letter_code
_entity_poly.pdbx_strand_id
1 'polypeptide(L)'
;MNIVRTKTGELIHATQIKEDEVYFCPECGEEVTKKVSRNGVVFFSHIPKKHRQEETIAHQEGKHLLLESLKSHGFYAELEPYVSSVEQIPDIVVTEGERAWCIEYQCSVIPTEEIVERTRHLGEAGMSVDWILGENYESQHKLTDTFSYLMKYHPQLGNFLIFFVNGEMIFHTQIKVKPRSQQMTFQVVRVPLLQFSWKKWRKMVEDSVPVKAHLKPVNAIEWTPRDTMLFKKLASPLTRAFLVKLYRCRQTLEDLPSRFLTFPIYTETFKVPNLVWKGHAWILLEQMAFKGDVEMMDFVRRVEDVWRPLMRPVPNPENQMEACLWELLDELLADKKIRLGYPKSKMNRLQSKGDFGKILVSVEG
;
A
#
# COMPACT_ATOMS: atom_id res chain seq x y z
N MET A 1 -30.37 17.90 1.89
CA MET A 1 -31.82 17.96 2.16
C MET A 1 -32.13 19.19 3.01
N ASN A 2 -33.28 19.83 2.84
CA ASN A 2 -33.64 21.05 3.59
C ASN A 2 -34.81 20.85 4.55
N ILE A 3 -35.42 19.67 4.55
CA ILE A 3 -36.49 19.28 5.46
C ILE A 3 -35.99 18.10 6.28
N VAL A 4 -36.20 18.16 7.59
CA VAL A 4 -35.78 17.14 8.54
C VAL A 4 -36.89 16.87 9.56
N ARG A 5 -36.84 15.71 10.20
CA ARG A 5 -37.75 15.29 11.26
C ARG A 5 -37.10 15.49 12.62
N THR A 6 -37.80 16.10 13.57
CA THR A 6 -37.35 16.24 14.98
C THR A 6 -37.50 14.92 15.75
N LYS A 7 -36.99 14.86 16.99
CA LYS A 7 -37.25 13.72 17.90
C LYS A 7 -38.73 13.50 18.19
N THR A 8 -39.54 14.56 18.19
CA THR A 8 -40.99 14.49 18.42
C THR A 8 -41.77 14.07 17.17
N GLY A 9 -41.09 13.90 16.03
CA GLY A 9 -41.70 13.48 14.76
C GLY A 9 -42.17 14.63 13.87
N GLU A 10 -41.94 15.88 14.28
CA GLU A 10 -42.32 17.07 13.51
C GLU A 10 -41.39 17.28 12.31
N LEU A 11 -41.93 17.66 11.16
CA LEU A 11 -41.14 18.02 9.97
C LEU A 11 -40.86 19.53 9.98
N ILE A 12 -39.59 19.89 10.00
CA ILE A 12 -39.15 21.30 10.03
C ILE A 12 -38.19 21.61 8.89
N HIS A 13 -38.18 22.87 8.45
CA HIS A 13 -37.24 23.34 7.44
C HIS A 13 -35.91 23.77 8.07
N ALA A 14 -34.82 23.71 7.30
CA ALA A 14 -33.46 24.03 7.75
C ALA A 14 -33.27 25.46 8.30
N THR A 15 -34.26 26.34 8.10
CA THR A 15 -34.30 27.72 8.64
C THR A 15 -34.90 27.82 10.04
N GLN A 16 -35.50 26.74 10.57
CA GLN A 16 -36.25 26.72 11.84
C GLN A 16 -35.52 25.94 12.95
N ILE A 17 -34.24 25.63 12.73
CA ILE A 17 -33.47 24.69 13.53
C ILE A 17 -32.83 25.36 14.75
N LYS A 18 -32.55 24.57 15.77
CA LYS A 18 -31.83 24.94 17.00
C LYS A 18 -30.45 24.30 16.97
N GLU A 19 -29.43 24.96 17.54
CA GLU A 19 -28.03 24.52 17.41
C GLU A 19 -27.73 23.16 18.08
N ASP A 20 -28.46 22.79 19.13
CA ASP A 20 -28.16 21.60 19.95
C ASP A 20 -29.18 20.46 19.81
N GLU A 21 -29.95 20.44 18.71
CA GLU A 21 -31.00 19.45 18.51
C GLU A 21 -30.63 18.42 17.42
N VAL A 22 -30.99 17.16 17.67
CA VAL A 22 -30.75 16.04 16.75
C VAL A 22 -31.89 15.93 15.75
N TYR A 23 -31.55 15.78 14.48
CA TYR A 23 -32.49 15.72 13.37
C TYR A 23 -32.37 14.43 12.59
N PHE A 24 -33.47 14.00 11.97
CA PHE A 24 -33.58 12.75 11.22
C PHE A 24 -34.07 12.98 9.79
N CYS A 25 -33.62 12.16 8.86
CA CYS A 25 -34.13 12.14 7.50
C CYS A 25 -35.60 11.68 7.52
N PRO A 26 -36.53 12.43 6.89
CA PRO A 26 -37.94 12.04 6.88
C PRO A 26 -38.20 10.77 6.06
N GLU A 27 -37.37 10.49 5.06
CA GLU A 27 -37.53 9.36 4.13
C GLU A 27 -37.02 8.04 4.70
N CYS A 28 -35.80 8.01 5.26
CA CYS A 28 -35.20 6.77 5.77
C CYS A 28 -35.18 6.68 7.30
N GLY A 29 -35.40 7.79 8.00
CA GLY A 29 -35.37 7.87 9.46
C GLY A 29 -33.99 7.88 10.11
N GLU A 30 -32.92 7.93 9.33
CA GLU A 30 -31.55 8.00 9.84
C GLU A 30 -31.20 9.40 10.35
N GLU A 31 -30.27 9.47 11.30
CA GLU A 31 -29.76 10.74 11.82
C GLU A 31 -28.99 11.52 10.76
N VAL A 32 -29.18 12.83 10.72
CA VAL A 32 -28.56 13.73 9.74
C VAL A 32 -27.80 14.85 10.44
N THR A 33 -26.72 15.32 9.80
CA THR A 33 -25.91 16.42 10.34
C THR A 33 -26.18 17.72 9.57
N LYS A 34 -26.19 18.84 10.31
CA LYS A 34 -26.33 20.20 9.78
C LYS A 34 -25.04 20.61 9.05
N LYS A 35 -25.20 21.16 7.86
CA LYS A 35 -24.12 21.74 7.06
C LYS A 35 -24.49 23.16 6.64
N VAL A 36 -23.48 24.01 6.56
CA VAL A 36 -23.61 25.39 6.09
C VAL A 36 -22.76 25.52 4.83
N SER A 37 -23.39 25.90 3.73
CA SER A 37 -22.68 26.18 2.47
C SER A 37 -21.82 27.44 2.61
N ARG A 38 -20.87 27.63 1.68
CA ARG A 38 -20.06 28.86 1.58
C ARG A 38 -20.89 30.15 1.47
N ASN A 39 -22.13 30.06 0.97
CA ASN A 39 -23.06 31.18 0.83
C ASN A 39 -24.02 31.31 2.03
N GLY A 40 -23.76 30.63 3.15
CA GLY A 40 -24.58 30.71 4.37
C GLY A 40 -25.88 29.89 4.34
N VAL A 41 -26.18 29.20 3.24
CA VAL A 41 -27.37 28.33 3.16
C VAL A 41 -27.17 27.09 4.02
N VAL A 42 -28.11 26.84 4.93
CA VAL A 42 -28.13 25.68 5.81
C VAL A 42 -28.84 24.51 5.12
N PHE A 43 -28.24 23.32 5.17
CA PHE A 43 -28.82 22.08 4.66
C PHE A 43 -28.36 20.89 5.51
N PHE A 44 -28.92 19.72 5.27
CA PHE A 44 -28.61 18.48 5.97
C PHE A 44 -28.10 17.39 5.03
N SER A 45 -27.21 16.54 5.54
CA SER A 45 -26.73 15.34 4.87
C SER A 45 -26.79 14.15 5.81
N HIS A 46 -27.01 12.95 5.26
CA HIS A 46 -26.82 11.71 5.99
C HIS A 46 -25.44 11.65 6.61
N ILE A 47 -25.38 11.11 7.82
CA ILE A 47 -24.13 10.75 8.47
C ILE A 47 -23.76 9.38 7.91
N PRO A 48 -22.62 9.23 7.20
CA PRO A 48 -22.24 7.93 6.66
C PRO A 48 -22.09 6.91 7.81
N LYS A 49 -22.86 5.81 7.75
CA LYS A 49 -22.88 4.76 8.78
C LYS A 49 -21.51 4.17 9.15
N LYS A 50 -20.50 4.30 8.29
CA LYS A 50 -19.15 3.78 8.52
C LYS A 50 -18.35 4.53 9.60
N HIS A 51 -18.68 5.77 9.94
CA HIS A 51 -17.89 6.57 10.89
C HIS A 51 -18.26 6.40 12.37
N ARG A 52 -19.19 5.48 12.72
CA ARG A 52 -19.59 5.21 14.11
C ARG A 52 -19.31 3.77 14.55
N GLN A 53 -18.14 3.22 14.26
CA GLN A 53 -17.55 2.36 15.29
C GLN A 53 -17.02 3.34 16.34
N GLU A 54 -17.53 3.25 17.58
CA GLU A 54 -17.15 4.14 18.67
C GLU A 54 -15.62 4.23 18.75
N GLU A 55 -15.07 5.35 18.30
CA GLU A 55 -13.64 5.59 18.39
C GLU A 55 -13.23 5.55 19.85
N THR A 56 -12.08 4.94 20.14
CA THR A 56 -11.60 4.89 21.52
C THR A 56 -11.22 6.29 21.99
N ILE A 57 -11.31 6.53 23.29
CA ILE A 57 -10.82 7.79 23.91
C ILE A 57 -9.38 8.08 23.48
N ALA A 58 -8.52 7.04 23.47
CA ALA A 58 -7.13 7.15 23.03
C ALA A 58 -6.97 7.58 21.56
N HIS A 59 -7.90 7.20 20.68
CA HIS A 59 -7.91 7.65 19.30
C HIS A 59 -8.22 9.16 19.23
N GLN A 60 -9.30 9.59 19.88
CA GLN A 60 -9.72 10.99 19.90
C GLN A 60 -8.65 11.90 20.53
N GLU A 61 -8.13 11.52 21.69
CA GLU A 61 -7.04 12.24 22.37
C GLU A 61 -5.80 12.35 21.47
N GLY A 62 -5.44 11.26 20.79
CA GLY A 62 -4.31 11.25 19.87
C GLY A 62 -4.48 12.24 18.71
N LYS A 63 -5.68 12.29 18.09
CA LYS A 63 -5.99 13.27 17.04
C LYS A 63 -5.89 14.70 17.54
N HIS A 64 -6.43 14.98 18.72
CA HIS A 64 -6.33 16.30 19.33
C HIS A 64 -4.87 16.72 19.60
N LEU A 65 -4.02 15.82 20.11
CA LEU A 65 -2.61 16.10 20.31
C LEU A 65 -1.88 16.45 19.00
N LEU A 66 -2.14 15.68 17.94
CA LEU A 66 -1.58 15.94 16.60
C LEU A 66 -2.05 17.30 16.05
N LEU A 67 -3.34 17.60 16.16
CA LEU A 67 -3.93 18.87 15.73
C LEU A 67 -3.29 20.07 16.46
N GLU A 68 -3.20 20.02 17.79
CA GLU A 68 -2.62 21.11 18.58
C GLU A 68 -1.12 21.27 18.30
N SER A 69 -0.40 20.16 18.08
CA SER A 69 0.99 20.20 17.64
C SER A 69 1.13 20.89 16.28
N LEU A 70 0.27 20.60 15.31
CA LEU A 70 0.27 21.29 14.01
C LEU A 70 0.02 22.80 14.15
N LYS A 71 -1.03 23.18 14.89
CA LYS A 71 -1.39 24.59 15.12
C LYS A 71 -0.27 25.35 15.82
N SER A 72 0.36 24.77 16.84
CA SER A 72 1.50 25.40 17.54
C SER A 72 2.72 25.62 16.64
N HIS A 73 2.85 24.85 15.56
CA HIS A 73 3.88 25.04 14.52
C HIS A 73 3.48 26.02 13.41
N GLY A 74 2.34 26.70 13.54
CA GLY A 74 1.85 27.73 12.64
C GLY A 74 1.11 27.20 11.41
N PHE A 75 0.72 25.93 11.40
CA PHE A 75 -0.11 25.38 10.33
C PHE A 75 -1.60 25.70 10.57
N TYR A 76 -2.33 25.95 9.50
CA TYR A 76 -3.78 25.93 9.54
C TYR A 76 -4.25 24.48 9.45
N ALA A 77 -4.84 23.97 10.52
CA ALA A 77 -5.28 22.57 10.62
C ALA A 77 -6.70 22.48 11.17
N GLU A 78 -7.53 21.67 10.52
CA GLU A 78 -8.91 21.38 10.88
C GLU A 78 -9.06 19.91 11.28
N LEU A 79 -9.77 19.66 12.37
CA LEU A 79 -10.08 18.31 12.84
C LEU A 79 -11.39 17.85 12.22
N GLU A 80 -11.38 16.65 11.62
CA GLU A 80 -12.55 16.00 11.03
C GLU A 80 -13.39 16.89 10.07
N PRO A 81 -12.78 17.67 9.15
CA PRO A 81 -13.55 18.47 8.22
C PRO A 81 -14.23 17.57 7.19
N TYR A 82 -15.48 17.88 6.86
CA TYR A 82 -16.20 17.16 5.81
C TYR A 82 -15.72 17.59 4.41
N VAL A 83 -15.09 16.67 3.68
CA VAL A 83 -14.60 16.89 2.32
C VAL A 83 -15.70 16.50 1.33
N SER A 84 -16.51 17.47 0.93
CA SER A 84 -17.73 17.23 0.14
C SER A 84 -17.51 16.64 -1.25
N SER A 85 -16.37 16.92 -1.88
CA SER A 85 -16.05 16.39 -3.23
C SER A 85 -15.92 14.88 -3.27
N VAL A 86 -15.60 14.25 -2.13
CA VAL A 86 -15.35 12.80 -2.02
C VAL A 86 -16.14 12.16 -0.88
N GLU A 87 -17.03 12.92 -0.26
CA GLU A 87 -17.91 12.50 0.84
C GLU A 87 -17.19 11.82 2.02
N GLN A 88 -15.96 12.24 2.31
CA GLN A 88 -15.12 11.69 3.38
C GLN A 88 -14.87 12.68 4.51
N ILE A 89 -14.56 12.14 5.68
CA ILE A 89 -14.11 12.86 6.88
C ILE A 89 -12.71 12.33 7.22
N PRO A 90 -11.63 12.93 6.68
CA PRO A 90 -10.27 12.65 7.13
C PRO A 90 -10.08 13.13 8.57
N ASP A 91 -9.18 12.51 9.31
CA ASP A 91 -8.96 12.89 10.72
C ASP A 91 -8.48 14.34 10.88
N ILE A 92 -7.49 14.76 10.09
CA ILE A 92 -6.99 16.15 10.11
C ILE A 92 -6.71 16.60 8.68
N VAL A 93 -7.15 17.80 8.30
CA VAL A 93 -6.70 18.48 7.07
C VAL A 93 -5.80 19.63 7.45
N VAL A 94 -4.64 19.70 6.81
CA VAL A 94 -3.67 20.78 6.99
C VAL A 94 -3.56 21.56 5.69
N THR A 95 -3.61 22.88 5.79
CA THR A 95 -3.52 23.79 4.64
C THR A 95 -2.29 24.71 4.79
N GLU A 96 -1.51 24.81 3.73
CA GLU A 96 -0.38 25.72 3.60
C GLU A 96 -0.45 26.44 2.23
N GLY A 97 -0.93 27.68 2.24
CA GLY A 97 -1.20 28.43 1.01
C GLY A 97 -2.28 27.75 0.16
N GLU A 98 -1.95 27.40 -1.08
CA GLU A 98 -2.86 26.69 -1.99
C GLU A 98 -2.78 25.16 -1.86
N ARG A 99 -1.86 24.64 -1.03
CA ARG A 99 -1.68 23.20 -0.84
C ARG A 99 -2.42 22.71 0.39
N ALA A 100 -3.00 21.53 0.29
CA ALA A 100 -3.59 20.83 1.43
C ALA A 100 -3.16 19.36 1.45
N TRP A 101 -3.03 18.81 2.64
CA TRP A 101 -2.82 17.37 2.84
C TRP A 101 -3.62 16.89 4.05
N CYS A 102 -3.91 15.59 4.06
CA CYS A 102 -4.61 14.93 5.14
C CYS A 102 -3.63 14.17 6.02
N ILE A 103 -3.92 14.12 7.32
CA ILE A 103 -3.35 13.13 8.23
C ILE A 103 -4.49 12.20 8.62
N GLU A 104 -4.24 10.90 8.53
CA GLU A 104 -5.12 9.83 9.00
C GLU A 104 -4.41 9.10 10.14
N TYR A 105 -4.96 9.12 11.34
CA TYR A 105 -4.38 8.50 12.52
C TYR A 105 -5.10 7.17 12.81
N GLN A 106 -4.49 6.04 12.50
CA GLN A 106 -5.17 4.75 12.56
C GLN A 106 -4.74 3.92 13.79
N CYS A 107 -5.61 3.81 14.79
CA CYS A 107 -5.35 3.02 16.02
C CYS A 107 -5.81 1.56 15.95
N SER A 108 -6.81 1.23 15.16
CA SER A 108 -7.36 -0.14 15.06
C SER A 108 -7.02 -0.77 13.72
N VAL A 109 -6.86 -2.09 13.68
CA VAL A 109 -6.58 -2.79 12.42
C VAL A 109 -7.82 -2.78 11.53
N ILE A 110 -7.75 -2.04 10.42
CA ILE A 110 -8.78 -2.04 9.36
C ILE A 110 -8.30 -2.78 8.11
N PRO A 111 -9.24 -3.27 7.26
CA PRO A 111 -8.89 -3.86 5.98
C PRO A 111 -8.03 -2.92 5.13
N THR A 112 -7.00 -3.44 4.48
CA THR A 112 -6.09 -2.62 3.65
C THR A 112 -6.83 -1.95 2.50
N GLU A 113 -7.88 -2.58 1.97
CA GLU A 113 -8.73 -2.03 0.92
C GLU A 113 -9.36 -0.70 1.31
N GLU A 114 -9.74 -0.55 2.59
CA GLU A 114 -10.30 0.70 3.11
C GLU A 114 -9.26 1.82 3.17
N ILE A 115 -8.02 1.49 3.57
CA ILE A 115 -6.88 2.42 3.57
C ILE A 115 -6.59 2.90 2.15
N VAL A 116 -6.59 1.98 1.18
CA VAL A 116 -6.37 2.27 -0.24
C VAL A 116 -7.47 3.18 -0.78
N GLU A 117 -8.74 2.85 -0.51
CA GLU A 117 -9.89 3.62 -0.98
C GLU A 117 -9.90 5.05 -0.40
N ARG A 118 -9.67 5.20 0.93
CA ARG A 118 -9.54 6.51 1.59
C ARG A 118 -8.41 7.33 0.99
N THR A 119 -7.23 6.72 0.82
CA THR A 119 -6.08 7.40 0.22
C THR A 119 -6.37 7.87 -1.20
N ARG A 120 -7.00 7.03 -2.03
CA ARG A 120 -7.34 7.36 -3.42
C ARG A 120 -8.33 8.51 -3.49
N HIS A 121 -9.44 8.44 -2.74
CA HIS A 121 -10.47 9.48 -2.74
C HIS A 121 -9.91 10.84 -2.30
N LEU A 122 -9.17 10.91 -1.18
CA LEU A 122 -8.54 12.16 -0.77
C LEU A 122 -7.53 12.67 -1.80
N GLY A 123 -6.79 11.77 -2.45
CA GLY A 123 -5.92 12.10 -3.58
C GLY A 123 -6.67 12.71 -4.77
N GLU A 124 -7.86 12.20 -5.12
CA GLU A 124 -8.73 12.76 -6.17
C GLU A 124 -9.25 14.16 -5.82
N ALA A 125 -9.37 14.47 -4.52
CA ALA A 125 -9.65 15.82 -4.03
C ALA A 125 -8.40 16.74 -4.01
N GLY A 126 -7.26 16.28 -4.52
CA GLY A 126 -6.02 17.05 -4.60
C GLY A 126 -5.19 17.05 -3.30
N MET A 127 -5.50 16.16 -2.35
CA MET A 127 -4.83 16.10 -1.05
C MET A 127 -3.98 14.84 -0.93
N SER A 128 -2.68 14.98 -0.65
CA SER A 128 -1.86 13.84 -0.25
C SER A 128 -2.25 13.35 1.14
N VAL A 129 -2.11 12.05 1.43
CA VAL A 129 -2.48 11.48 2.74
C VAL A 129 -1.26 10.95 3.48
N ASP A 130 -1.07 11.43 4.70
CA ASP A 130 -0.06 10.96 5.64
C ASP A 130 -0.71 10.09 6.71
N TRP A 131 -0.56 8.78 6.57
CA TRP A 131 -1.01 7.83 7.58
C TRP A 131 -0.03 7.76 8.74
N ILE A 132 -0.55 7.89 9.96
CA ILE A 132 0.17 7.72 11.22
C ILE A 132 -0.48 6.57 11.98
N LEU A 133 0.28 5.57 12.38
CA LEU A 133 -0.26 4.35 12.97
C LEU A 133 -0.19 4.36 14.51
N GLY A 134 -1.21 3.81 15.18
CA GLY A 134 -1.25 3.71 16.64
C GLY A 134 -0.59 2.47 17.23
N GLU A 135 -0.72 2.29 18.54
CA GLU A 135 -0.05 1.24 19.34
C GLU A 135 -0.34 -0.20 18.88
N ASN A 136 -1.58 -0.48 18.45
CA ASN A 136 -1.94 -1.81 17.93
C ASN A 136 -1.18 -2.18 16.66
N TYR A 137 -0.68 -1.21 15.90
CA TYR A 137 0.18 -1.44 14.75
C TYR A 137 1.65 -1.47 15.16
N GLU A 138 2.09 -0.59 16.07
CA GLU A 138 3.50 -0.52 16.49
C GLU A 138 4.01 -1.86 17.06
N SER A 139 3.15 -2.56 17.80
CA SER A 139 3.42 -3.91 18.34
C SER A 139 3.49 -5.02 17.28
N GLN A 140 3.11 -4.75 16.02
CA GLN A 140 3.15 -5.74 14.94
C GLN A 140 4.50 -5.73 14.24
N HIS A 141 5.20 -6.87 14.29
CA HIS A 141 6.51 -7.01 13.65
C HIS A 141 6.46 -7.83 12.36
N LYS A 142 5.27 -8.23 11.89
CA LYS A 142 5.09 -8.99 10.65
C LYS A 142 4.74 -8.03 9.52
N LEU A 143 5.31 -8.25 8.34
CA LEU A 143 4.90 -7.58 7.11
C LEU A 143 3.44 -7.95 6.79
N THR A 144 2.58 -6.94 6.78
CA THR A 144 1.16 -7.03 6.40
C THR A 144 0.92 -6.29 5.08
N ASP A 145 -0.26 -6.45 4.50
CA ASP A 145 -0.65 -5.67 3.31
C ASP A 145 -0.73 -4.17 3.65
N THR A 146 -1.27 -3.82 4.82
CA THR A 146 -1.28 -2.44 5.32
C THR A 146 0.13 -1.85 5.46
N PHE A 147 1.07 -2.59 6.05
CA PHE A 147 2.45 -2.12 6.15
C PHE A 147 3.12 -1.99 4.78
N SER A 148 2.91 -2.94 3.87
CA SER A 148 3.43 -2.83 2.51
C SER A 148 2.91 -1.56 1.80
N TYR A 149 1.62 -1.27 1.93
CA TYR A 149 1.00 -0.10 1.30
C TYR A 149 1.49 1.23 1.90
N LEU A 150 1.60 1.31 3.23
CA LEU A 150 1.94 2.56 3.93
C LEU A 150 3.44 2.82 4.06
N MET A 151 4.28 1.81 3.81
CA MET A 151 5.72 1.95 3.90
C MET A 151 6.26 2.86 2.80
N LYS A 152 7.10 3.81 3.20
CA LYS A 152 7.80 4.74 2.32
C LYS A 152 9.29 4.45 2.34
N TYR A 153 10.01 4.87 1.32
CA TYR A 153 11.47 4.83 1.26
C TYR A 153 12.03 6.24 1.20
N HIS A 154 13.00 6.52 2.07
CA HIS A 154 13.82 7.73 2.00
C HIS A 154 15.31 7.36 2.07
N PRO A 155 16.22 7.98 1.29
CA PRO A 155 17.64 7.61 1.28
C PRO A 155 18.31 7.58 2.67
N GLN A 156 17.90 8.47 3.58
CA GLN A 156 18.46 8.53 4.94
C GLN A 156 17.81 7.54 5.90
N LEU A 157 16.54 7.15 5.68
CA LEU A 157 15.80 6.27 6.59
C LEU A 157 15.70 4.83 6.10
N GLY A 158 16.04 4.55 4.84
CA GLY A 158 15.66 3.29 4.19
C GLY A 158 14.14 3.19 4.05
N ASN A 159 13.62 1.96 4.02
CA ASN A 159 12.18 1.73 4.17
C ASN A 159 11.76 2.09 5.60
N PHE A 160 10.66 2.83 5.75
CA PHE A 160 10.18 3.28 7.04
C PHE A 160 8.65 3.31 7.16
N LEU A 161 8.18 3.23 8.41
CA LEU A 161 6.80 3.43 8.86
C LEU A 161 6.80 4.43 10.02
N ILE A 162 5.71 5.17 10.15
CA ILE A 162 5.52 6.17 11.20
C ILE A 162 4.35 5.80 12.10
N PHE A 163 4.56 5.98 13.40
CA PHE A 163 3.59 5.69 14.44
C PHE A 163 3.50 6.87 15.40
N PHE A 164 2.37 6.98 16.09
CA PHE A 164 2.17 7.91 17.19
C PHE A 164 1.60 7.15 18.38
N VAL A 165 2.34 7.13 19.49
CA VAL A 165 1.99 6.37 20.69
C VAL A 165 2.40 7.18 21.91
N ASN A 166 1.47 7.39 22.85
CA ASN A 166 1.73 8.04 24.14
C ASN A 166 2.48 9.39 24.03
N GLY A 167 2.13 10.23 23.04
CA GLY A 167 2.75 11.55 22.84
C GLY A 167 4.11 11.53 22.14
N GLU A 168 4.56 10.37 21.65
CA GLU A 168 5.79 10.23 20.88
C GLU A 168 5.51 9.86 19.42
N MET A 169 6.17 10.55 18.50
CA MET A 169 6.30 10.12 17.12
C MET A 169 7.39 9.05 17.06
N ILE A 170 7.04 7.85 16.59
CA ILE A 170 7.93 6.69 16.51
C ILE A 170 8.16 6.35 15.04
N PHE A 171 9.42 6.18 14.67
CA PHE A 171 9.83 5.78 13.32
C PHE A 171 10.46 4.41 13.39
N HIS A 172 9.85 3.44 12.72
CA HIS A 172 10.54 2.21 12.37
C HIS A 172 11.26 2.46 11.05
N THR A 173 12.59 2.44 11.05
CA THR A 173 13.45 2.78 9.91
C THR A 173 14.31 1.59 9.52
N GLN A 174 14.92 1.64 8.34
CA GLN A 174 15.75 0.58 7.77
C GLN A 174 15.02 -0.77 7.79
N ILE A 175 13.70 -0.74 7.53
CA ILE A 175 12.84 -1.92 7.59
C ILE A 175 13.31 -2.92 6.54
N LYS A 176 13.52 -4.17 6.99
CA LYS A 176 13.87 -5.32 6.15
C LYS A 176 13.03 -6.51 6.55
N VAL A 177 12.62 -7.32 5.57
CA VAL A 177 11.95 -8.60 5.82
C VAL A 177 13.01 -9.67 6.13
N LYS A 178 12.79 -10.47 7.19
CA LYS A 178 13.67 -11.58 7.55
C LYS A 178 13.69 -12.60 6.41
N PRO A 179 14.86 -13.18 6.07
CA PRO A 179 14.98 -14.12 4.97
C PRO A 179 13.95 -15.25 4.97
N ARG A 180 13.68 -15.88 6.12
CA ARG A 180 12.91 -17.12 6.22
C ARG A 180 11.43 -16.94 6.62
N SER A 181 10.96 -15.71 6.81
CA SER A 181 9.60 -15.46 7.28
C SER A 181 9.11 -14.08 6.86
N GLN A 182 7.87 -13.72 7.20
CA GLN A 182 7.37 -12.36 7.00
C GLN A 182 7.67 -11.44 8.19
N GLN A 183 8.49 -11.88 9.16
CA GLN A 183 8.90 -11.01 10.27
C GLN A 183 9.84 -9.93 9.76
N MET A 184 9.72 -8.72 10.29
CA MET A 184 10.53 -7.57 9.94
C MET A 184 11.62 -7.33 10.97
N THR A 185 12.66 -6.62 10.56
CA THR A 185 13.68 -6.02 11.42
C THR A 185 13.79 -4.55 11.08
N PHE A 186 13.98 -3.70 12.07
CA PHE A 186 14.01 -2.26 11.91
C PHE A 186 14.82 -1.61 13.04
N GLN A 187 15.19 -0.35 12.82
CA GLN A 187 15.72 0.55 13.85
C GLN A 187 14.60 1.46 14.33
N VAL A 188 14.58 1.80 15.61
CA VAL A 188 13.55 2.65 16.21
C VAL A 188 14.12 4.03 16.52
N VAL A 189 13.46 5.07 16.04
CA VAL A 189 13.73 6.46 16.46
C VAL A 189 12.46 7.00 17.10
N ARG A 190 12.58 7.59 18.30
CA ARG A 190 11.46 8.21 19.02
C ARG A 190 11.70 9.71 19.14
N VAL A 191 10.66 10.50 18.88
CA VAL A 191 10.69 11.95 18.99
C VAL A 191 9.45 12.38 19.77
N PRO A 192 9.59 12.99 20.97
CA PRO A 192 8.45 13.58 21.66
C PRO A 192 7.73 14.57 20.76
N LEU A 193 6.40 14.57 20.75
CA LEU A 193 5.61 15.42 19.84
C LEU A 193 5.93 16.92 19.99
N LEU A 194 6.31 17.35 21.20
CA LEU A 194 6.75 18.72 21.49
C LEU A 194 8.04 19.12 20.76
N GLN A 195 8.89 18.15 20.41
CA GLN A 195 10.15 18.36 19.68
C GLN A 195 10.01 18.02 18.20
N PHE A 196 8.85 17.54 17.78
CA PHE A 196 8.61 17.07 16.42
C PHE A 196 8.39 18.25 15.47
N SER A 197 9.17 18.31 14.39
CA SER A 197 9.08 19.38 13.41
C SER A 197 8.26 18.94 12.19
N TRP A 198 7.01 19.39 12.13
CA TRP A 198 6.09 19.13 11.01
C TRP A 198 6.63 19.60 9.65
N LYS A 199 7.36 20.74 9.61
CA LYS A 199 8.02 21.22 8.38
C LYS A 199 9.09 20.27 7.88
N LYS A 200 9.92 19.72 8.78
CA LYS A 200 10.95 18.72 8.41
C LYS A 200 10.29 17.41 7.96
N TRP A 201 9.26 16.97 8.67
CA TRP A 201 8.48 15.79 8.30
C TRP A 201 7.88 15.92 6.90
N ARG A 202 7.19 17.03 6.62
CA ARG A 202 6.54 17.27 5.33
C ARG A 202 7.54 17.20 4.19
N LYS A 203 8.67 17.90 4.32
CA LYS A 203 9.76 17.83 3.34
C LYS A 203 10.27 16.39 3.15
N MET A 204 10.50 15.66 4.23
CA MET A 204 10.98 14.28 4.15
C MET A 204 9.98 13.35 3.45
N VAL A 205 8.69 13.54 3.69
CA VAL A 205 7.63 12.79 2.99
C VAL A 205 7.62 13.11 1.50
N GLU A 206 7.77 14.38 1.12
CA GLU A 206 7.83 14.82 -0.28
C GLU A 206 9.04 14.25 -1.01
N ASP A 207 10.17 14.16 -0.31
CA ASP A 207 11.41 13.55 -0.82
C ASP A 207 11.40 12.01 -0.78
N SER A 208 10.33 11.40 -0.23
CA SER A 208 10.18 9.95 -0.14
C SER A 208 9.46 9.37 -1.36
N VAL A 209 9.77 8.12 -1.68
CA VAL A 209 9.05 7.33 -2.69
C VAL A 209 8.31 6.18 -2.02
N PRO A 210 7.37 5.51 -2.71
CA PRO A 210 6.80 4.26 -2.22
C PRO A 210 7.89 3.23 -1.85
N VAL A 211 7.52 2.27 -1.00
CA VAL A 211 8.40 1.18 -0.53
C VAL A 211 9.35 0.66 -1.62
N LYS A 212 10.64 0.52 -1.31
CA LYS A 212 11.58 -0.15 -2.22
C LYS A 212 11.66 -1.62 -1.87
N ALA A 213 11.26 -2.48 -2.80
CA ALA A 213 11.36 -3.91 -2.64
C ALA A 213 12.82 -4.36 -2.51
N HIS A 214 13.12 -5.12 -1.45
CA HIS A 214 14.45 -5.69 -1.26
C HIS A 214 14.57 -7.01 -2.02
N LEU A 215 14.77 -6.87 -3.33
CA LEU A 215 14.71 -7.95 -4.29
C LEU A 215 15.91 -8.93 -4.19
N LYS A 216 17.14 -8.43 -4.01
CA LYS A 216 18.34 -9.28 -3.99
C LYS A 216 19.25 -9.01 -2.78
N PRO A 217 19.56 -10.01 -1.94
CA PRO A 217 20.68 -9.91 -1.01
C PRO A 217 22.00 -10.06 -1.77
N VAL A 218 23.02 -9.28 -1.37
CA VAL A 218 24.38 -9.31 -1.95
C VAL A 218 25.00 -10.73 -1.92
N ASN A 219 24.59 -11.55 -0.94
CA ASN A 219 24.95 -12.96 -0.81
C ASN A 219 23.67 -13.80 -0.79
N ALA A 220 23.18 -14.21 -1.96
CA ALA A 220 22.00 -15.07 -2.06
C ALA A 220 22.26 -16.40 -1.34
N ILE A 221 21.45 -16.69 -0.34
CA ILE A 221 21.49 -17.97 0.39
C ILE A 221 20.53 -18.91 -0.35
N GLU A 222 21.03 -20.06 -0.78
CA GLU A 222 20.24 -21.09 -1.44
C GLU A 222 19.34 -21.83 -0.43
N TRP A 223 18.21 -22.33 -0.92
CA TRP A 223 17.30 -23.16 -0.14
C TRP A 223 17.92 -24.53 0.09
N THR A 224 17.76 -25.03 1.32
CA THR A 224 18.06 -26.42 1.64
C THR A 224 16.92 -27.34 1.22
N PRO A 225 17.12 -28.66 1.12
CA PRO A 225 16.02 -29.61 0.92
C PRO A 225 14.89 -29.48 1.97
N ARG A 226 15.23 -29.06 3.19
CA ARG A 226 14.28 -28.76 4.25
C ARG A 226 13.41 -27.55 3.92
N ASP A 227 14.00 -26.47 3.39
CA ASP A 227 13.25 -25.27 2.98
C ASP A 227 12.27 -25.60 1.84
N THR A 228 12.71 -26.38 0.85
CA THR A 228 11.86 -26.90 -0.22
C THR A 228 10.69 -27.74 0.32
N MET A 229 10.95 -28.62 1.30
CA MET A 229 9.89 -29.40 1.96
C MET A 229 8.90 -28.49 2.73
N LEU A 230 9.40 -27.49 3.44
CA LEU A 230 8.56 -26.54 4.18
C LEU A 230 7.69 -25.72 3.24
N PHE A 231 8.22 -25.30 2.09
CA PHE A 231 7.45 -24.60 1.07
C PHE A 231 6.31 -25.47 0.52
N LYS A 232 6.56 -26.76 0.22
CA LYS A 232 5.54 -27.71 -0.23
C LYS A 232 4.40 -27.90 0.80
N LYS A 233 4.66 -27.60 2.08
CA LYS A 233 3.69 -27.68 3.19
C LYS A 233 2.97 -26.36 3.49
N LEU A 234 3.31 -25.25 2.84
CA LEU A 234 2.64 -23.97 3.07
C LEU A 234 1.15 -24.07 2.70
N ALA A 235 0.27 -23.71 3.64
CA ALA A 235 -1.17 -23.89 3.52
C ALA A 235 -1.89 -22.76 2.74
N SER A 236 -1.16 -21.79 2.18
CA SER A 236 -1.76 -20.69 1.42
C SER A 236 -2.47 -21.20 0.16
N PRO A 237 -3.73 -20.78 -0.11
CA PRO A 237 -4.43 -21.12 -1.35
C PRO A 237 -3.66 -20.75 -2.61
N LEU A 238 -2.95 -19.62 -2.61
CA LEU A 238 -2.15 -19.17 -3.75
C LEU A 238 -0.90 -20.04 -3.96
N THR A 239 -0.21 -20.42 -2.88
CA THR A 239 0.92 -21.36 -2.97
C THR A 239 0.46 -22.73 -3.45
N ARG A 240 -0.70 -23.21 -2.96
CA ARG A 240 -1.29 -24.48 -3.41
C ARG A 240 -1.67 -24.43 -4.89
N ALA A 241 -2.27 -23.33 -5.34
CA ALA A 241 -2.60 -23.13 -6.76
C ALA A 241 -1.35 -23.17 -7.65
N PHE A 242 -0.24 -22.59 -7.19
CA PHE A 242 1.04 -22.66 -7.89
C PHE A 242 1.58 -24.10 -7.98
N LEU A 243 1.58 -24.86 -6.88
CA LEU A 243 1.99 -26.28 -6.89
C LEU A 243 1.12 -27.12 -7.84
N VAL A 244 -0.19 -26.86 -7.90
CA VAL A 244 -1.09 -27.51 -8.86
C VAL A 244 -0.75 -27.09 -10.30
N LYS A 245 -0.36 -25.83 -10.53
CA LYS A 245 0.06 -25.35 -11.86
C LYS A 245 1.32 -26.08 -12.32
N LEU A 246 2.33 -26.21 -11.47
CA LEU A 246 3.54 -26.99 -11.76
C LEU A 246 3.19 -28.43 -12.14
N TYR A 247 2.37 -29.11 -11.33
CA TYR A 247 1.91 -30.47 -11.62
C TYR A 247 1.22 -30.59 -12.99
N ARG A 248 0.32 -29.66 -13.32
CA ARG A 248 -0.36 -29.63 -14.63
C ARG A 248 0.60 -29.40 -15.80
N CYS A 249 1.68 -28.66 -15.57
CA CYS A 249 2.74 -28.44 -16.55
C CYS A 249 3.79 -29.57 -16.55
N ARG A 250 3.58 -30.64 -15.77
CA ARG A 250 4.53 -31.75 -15.57
C ARG A 250 5.91 -31.30 -15.07
N GLN A 251 5.93 -30.23 -14.28
CA GLN A 251 7.12 -29.70 -13.63
C GLN A 251 7.07 -29.92 -12.13
N THR A 252 8.25 -30.01 -11.55
CA THR A 252 8.56 -30.03 -10.12
C THR A 252 9.23 -28.71 -9.71
N LEU A 253 9.54 -28.53 -8.43
CA LEU A 253 10.28 -27.33 -8.00
C LEU A 253 11.74 -27.39 -8.46
N GLU A 254 12.25 -28.60 -8.62
CA GLU A 254 13.61 -28.92 -9.02
C GLU A 254 13.85 -28.64 -10.51
N ASP A 255 12.79 -28.55 -11.32
CA ASP A 255 12.83 -28.16 -12.74
C ASP A 255 12.91 -26.63 -12.93
N LEU A 256 12.63 -25.84 -11.89
CA LEU A 256 12.70 -24.37 -11.96
C LEU A 256 14.16 -23.89 -11.98
N PRO A 257 14.43 -22.69 -12.52
CA PRO A 257 15.75 -22.05 -12.41
C PRO A 257 16.26 -22.04 -10.98
N SER A 258 17.50 -22.51 -10.75
CA SER A 258 18.03 -22.74 -9.41
C SER A 258 18.13 -21.45 -8.60
N ARG A 259 18.34 -20.29 -9.26
CA ARG A 259 18.31 -18.98 -8.61
C ARG A 259 16.94 -18.57 -8.05
N PHE A 260 15.85 -19.23 -8.39
CA PHE A 260 14.56 -18.96 -7.77
C PHE A 260 14.46 -19.55 -6.35
N LEU A 261 15.28 -20.55 -6.06
CA LEU A 261 15.33 -21.24 -4.77
C LEU A 261 16.32 -20.54 -3.83
N THR A 262 16.19 -19.22 -3.67
CA THR A 262 17.04 -18.40 -2.81
C THR A 262 16.23 -17.59 -1.81
N PHE A 263 16.89 -17.11 -0.77
CA PHE A 263 16.34 -16.14 0.16
C PHE A 263 16.47 -14.69 -0.36
N PRO A 264 15.61 -13.75 0.09
CA PRO A 264 14.50 -13.93 1.03
C PRO A 264 13.32 -14.68 0.41
N ILE A 265 12.55 -15.41 1.24
CA ILE A 265 11.33 -16.10 0.81
C ILE A 265 10.27 -15.07 0.41
N TYR A 266 10.21 -13.92 1.10
CA TYR A 266 9.21 -12.88 0.87
C TYR A 266 9.88 -11.54 0.59
N THR A 267 9.21 -10.72 -0.22
CA THR A 267 9.54 -9.31 -0.46
C THR A 267 8.33 -8.45 -0.10
N GLU A 268 8.53 -7.14 -0.03
CA GLU A 268 7.50 -6.16 0.30
C GLU A 268 6.38 -6.10 -0.75
N THR A 269 6.65 -6.56 -1.99
CA THR A 269 5.75 -6.39 -3.15
C THR A 269 4.67 -7.47 -3.27
N PHE A 270 4.96 -8.71 -2.88
CA PHE A 270 4.06 -9.86 -3.10
C PHE A 270 3.55 -10.45 -1.78
N LYS A 271 2.29 -10.91 -1.77
CA LYS A 271 1.72 -11.64 -0.61
C LYS A 271 2.08 -13.13 -0.63
N VAL A 272 2.73 -13.59 -1.69
CA VAL A 272 3.23 -14.95 -1.88
C VAL A 272 4.76 -14.99 -1.80
N PRO A 273 5.36 -16.16 -1.53
CA PRO A 273 6.80 -16.33 -1.63
C PRO A 273 7.35 -15.96 -3.02
N ASN A 274 8.61 -15.53 -3.09
CA ASN A 274 9.25 -15.11 -4.33
C ASN A 274 9.25 -16.19 -5.41
N LEU A 275 9.47 -17.44 -4.99
CA LEU A 275 9.39 -18.62 -5.85
C LEU A 275 8.06 -18.72 -6.63
N VAL A 276 6.95 -18.31 -6.01
CA VAL A 276 5.62 -18.41 -6.63
C VAL A 276 5.51 -17.46 -7.81
N TRP A 277 5.77 -16.16 -7.62
CA TRP A 277 5.62 -15.20 -8.70
C TRP A 277 6.70 -15.40 -9.79
N LYS A 278 7.94 -15.73 -9.41
CA LYS A 278 9.02 -16.07 -10.35
C LYS A 278 8.66 -17.31 -11.19
N GLY A 279 8.19 -18.37 -10.53
CA GLY A 279 7.79 -19.61 -11.21
C GLY A 279 6.59 -19.43 -12.14
N HIS A 280 5.61 -18.60 -11.75
CA HIS A 280 4.48 -18.25 -12.62
C HIS A 280 4.92 -17.55 -13.90
N ALA A 281 5.89 -16.63 -13.81
CA ALA A 281 6.46 -15.93 -14.96
C ALA A 281 7.32 -16.88 -15.83
N TRP A 282 8.09 -17.77 -15.21
CA TRP A 282 8.86 -18.79 -15.93
C TRP A 282 7.99 -19.74 -16.74
N ILE A 283 6.96 -20.32 -16.13
CA ILE A 283 6.02 -21.21 -16.84
C ILE A 283 5.36 -20.48 -18.02
N LEU A 284 4.99 -19.21 -17.84
CA LEU A 284 4.42 -18.41 -18.92
C LEU A 284 5.45 -18.21 -20.05
N LEU A 285 6.70 -17.92 -19.70
CA LEU A 285 7.78 -17.73 -20.66
C LEU A 285 8.02 -19.00 -21.49
N GLU A 286 8.09 -20.17 -20.86
CA GLU A 286 8.24 -21.45 -21.56
C GLU A 286 7.06 -21.76 -22.49
N GLN A 287 5.83 -21.49 -22.04
CA GLN A 287 4.63 -21.68 -22.87
C GLN A 287 4.60 -20.76 -24.09
N MET A 288 5.11 -19.54 -23.95
CA MET A 288 5.26 -18.61 -25.07
C MET A 288 6.38 -19.09 -26.01
N ALA A 289 7.52 -19.51 -25.47
CA ALA A 289 8.66 -19.98 -26.24
C ALA A 289 8.37 -21.25 -27.06
N PHE A 290 7.45 -22.10 -26.58
CA PHE A 290 6.97 -23.25 -27.35
C PHE A 290 6.33 -22.86 -28.68
N LYS A 291 5.82 -21.63 -28.81
CA LYS A 291 5.20 -21.10 -30.03
C LYS A 291 6.18 -20.36 -30.94
N GLY A 292 7.45 -20.22 -30.54
CA GLY A 292 8.49 -19.49 -31.27
C GLY A 292 9.14 -18.41 -30.42
N ASP A 293 9.80 -17.45 -31.07
CA ASP A 293 10.45 -16.32 -30.40
C ASP A 293 9.45 -15.53 -29.54
N VAL A 294 9.86 -15.17 -28.32
CA VAL A 294 9.01 -14.44 -27.39
C VAL A 294 9.28 -12.94 -27.52
N GLU A 295 8.26 -12.18 -27.93
CA GLU A 295 8.33 -10.72 -27.92
C GLU A 295 8.29 -10.19 -26.46
N MET A 296 9.27 -9.35 -26.10
CA MET A 296 9.46 -8.87 -24.73
C MET A 296 8.21 -8.19 -24.16
N MET A 297 7.55 -7.32 -24.92
CA MET A 297 6.35 -6.61 -24.44
C MET A 297 5.14 -7.52 -24.28
N ASP A 298 4.97 -8.51 -25.15
CA ASP A 298 3.89 -9.47 -24.97
C ASP A 298 4.14 -10.31 -23.70
N PHE A 299 5.41 -10.63 -23.41
CA PHE A 299 5.78 -11.26 -22.15
C PHE A 299 5.50 -10.35 -20.95
N VAL A 300 5.98 -9.11 -20.95
CA VAL A 300 5.76 -8.13 -19.86
C VAL A 300 4.28 -8.02 -19.54
N ARG A 301 3.45 -7.69 -20.54
CA ARG A 301 2.00 -7.50 -20.37
C ARG A 301 1.33 -8.72 -19.76
N ARG A 302 1.65 -9.93 -20.24
CA ARG A 302 1.05 -11.16 -19.72
C ARG A 302 1.57 -11.52 -18.33
N VAL A 303 2.83 -11.21 -18.02
CA VAL A 303 3.41 -11.41 -16.68
C VAL A 303 2.73 -10.50 -15.67
N GLU A 304 2.49 -9.23 -16.02
CA GLU A 304 1.76 -8.28 -15.18
C GLU A 304 0.36 -8.82 -14.83
N ASP A 305 -0.38 -9.33 -15.82
CA ASP A 305 -1.70 -9.94 -15.59
C ASP A 305 -1.64 -11.13 -14.63
N VAL A 306 -0.59 -11.96 -14.72
CA VAL A 306 -0.38 -13.11 -13.83
C VAL A 306 0.04 -12.66 -12.43
N TRP A 307 0.78 -11.57 -12.31
CA TRP A 307 1.30 -11.06 -11.05
C TRP A 307 0.32 -10.21 -10.26
N ARG A 308 -0.57 -9.44 -10.92
CA ARG A 308 -1.61 -8.63 -10.27
C ARG A 308 -2.33 -9.32 -9.10
N PRO A 309 -2.87 -10.54 -9.23
CA PRO A 309 -3.56 -11.20 -8.12
C PRO A 309 -2.62 -11.66 -6.98
N LEU A 310 -1.31 -11.75 -7.23
CA LEU A 310 -0.27 -12.18 -6.29
C LEU A 310 0.37 -11.01 -5.54
N MET A 311 0.17 -9.78 -6.01
CA MET A 311 0.74 -8.59 -5.39
C MET A 311 0.01 -8.18 -4.12
N ARG A 312 0.74 -7.49 -3.24
CA ARG A 312 0.16 -6.69 -2.17
C ARG A 312 -0.39 -5.39 -2.76
N PRO A 313 -1.35 -4.75 -2.09
CA PRO A 313 -1.67 -3.35 -2.37
C PRO A 313 -0.40 -2.53 -2.16
N VAL A 314 0.06 -1.84 -3.20
CA VAL A 314 1.23 -0.96 -3.15
C VAL A 314 0.95 0.32 -3.94
N PRO A 315 1.46 1.48 -3.50
CA PRO A 315 1.42 2.67 -4.33
C PRO A 315 2.27 2.47 -5.60
N ASN A 316 1.70 2.78 -6.76
CA ASN A 316 2.31 2.57 -8.08
C ASN A 316 2.78 1.12 -8.32
N PRO A 317 1.85 0.16 -8.49
CA PRO A 317 2.19 -1.24 -8.68
C PRO A 317 2.98 -1.53 -9.96
N GLU A 318 2.85 -0.69 -11.00
CA GLU A 318 3.54 -0.87 -12.27
C GLU A 318 5.06 -0.75 -12.10
N ASN A 319 5.54 0.30 -11.43
CA ASN A 319 6.96 0.47 -11.15
C ASN A 319 7.53 -0.69 -10.31
N GLN A 320 6.73 -1.23 -9.38
CA GLN A 320 7.13 -2.38 -8.56
C GLN A 320 7.21 -3.66 -9.37
N MET A 321 6.23 -3.93 -10.25
CA MET A 321 6.27 -5.05 -11.17
C MET A 321 7.47 -4.95 -12.10
N GLU A 322 7.75 -3.77 -12.65
CA GLU A 322 8.89 -3.55 -13.54
C GLU A 322 10.21 -3.89 -12.84
N ALA A 323 10.41 -3.43 -11.61
CA ALA A 323 11.60 -3.75 -10.83
C ALA A 323 11.76 -5.27 -10.61
N CYS A 324 10.67 -5.97 -10.28
CA CYS A 324 10.67 -7.42 -10.09
C CYS A 324 10.91 -8.19 -11.41
N LEU A 325 10.40 -7.67 -12.52
CA LEU A 325 10.65 -8.23 -13.85
C LEU A 325 12.12 -8.13 -14.23
N TRP A 326 12.74 -6.98 -13.99
CA TRP A 326 14.16 -6.81 -14.28
C TRP A 326 15.04 -7.74 -13.44
N GLU A 327 14.70 -7.95 -12.18
CA GLU A 327 15.38 -8.93 -11.32
C GLU A 327 15.21 -10.36 -11.87
N LEU A 328 13.98 -10.75 -12.21
CA LEU A 328 13.70 -12.07 -12.80
C LEU A 328 14.56 -12.32 -14.04
N LEU A 329 14.61 -11.35 -14.96
CA LEU A 329 15.39 -11.49 -16.20
C LEU A 329 16.89 -11.58 -15.91
N ASP A 330 17.40 -10.82 -14.94
CA ASP A 330 18.81 -10.87 -14.56
C ASP A 330 19.17 -12.25 -13.96
N GLU A 331 18.29 -12.86 -13.18
CA GLU A 331 18.47 -14.22 -12.66
C GLU A 331 18.46 -15.26 -13.77
N LEU A 332 17.49 -15.18 -14.68
CA LEU A 332 17.39 -16.10 -15.82
C LEU A 332 18.59 -15.99 -16.77
N LEU A 333 19.10 -14.78 -16.99
CA LEU A 333 20.33 -14.54 -17.76
C LEU A 333 21.55 -15.13 -17.04
N ALA A 334 21.66 -14.94 -15.73
CA ALA A 334 22.76 -15.46 -14.94
C ALA A 334 22.79 -17.01 -14.92
N ASP A 335 21.62 -17.66 -14.96
CA ASP A 335 21.48 -19.12 -15.09
C ASP A 335 21.53 -19.61 -16.54
N LYS A 336 21.76 -18.72 -17.52
CA LYS A 336 21.79 -19.01 -18.95
C LYS A 336 20.50 -19.66 -19.48
N LYS A 337 19.38 -19.47 -18.77
CA LYS A 337 18.05 -19.96 -19.16
C LYS A 337 17.45 -19.16 -20.30
N ILE A 338 17.87 -17.90 -20.46
CA ILE A 338 17.46 -17.04 -21.57
C ILE A 338 18.65 -16.31 -22.19
N ARG A 339 18.43 -15.78 -23.39
CA ARG A 339 19.23 -14.73 -24.03
C ARG A 339 18.29 -13.60 -24.46
N LEU A 340 18.76 -12.36 -24.40
CA LEU A 340 18.03 -11.22 -24.93
C LEU A 340 18.56 -10.87 -26.33
N GLY A 341 17.65 -10.61 -27.27
CA GLY A 341 17.99 -10.22 -28.64
C GLY A 341 18.72 -8.88 -28.74
N TYR A 342 18.68 -8.06 -27.69
CA TYR A 342 19.43 -6.82 -27.57
C TYR A 342 20.07 -6.66 -26.17
N PRO A 343 21.18 -5.90 -26.03
CA PRO A 343 21.73 -5.55 -24.73
C PRO A 343 20.73 -4.75 -23.89
N LYS A 344 20.66 -5.02 -22.59
CA LYS A 344 19.79 -4.32 -21.62
C LYS A 344 19.93 -2.79 -21.69
N SER A 345 21.14 -2.28 -21.92
CA SER A 345 21.43 -0.85 -22.10
C SER A 345 20.75 -0.21 -23.33
N LYS A 346 20.35 -1.00 -24.33
CA LYS A 346 19.59 -0.52 -25.49
C LYS A 346 18.08 -0.64 -25.31
N MET A 347 17.59 -1.43 -24.35
CA MET A 347 16.15 -1.68 -24.17
C MET A 347 15.36 -0.43 -23.77
N ASN A 348 15.88 0.40 -22.86
CA ASN A 348 15.22 1.68 -22.48
C ASN A 348 15.09 2.64 -23.68
N ARG A 349 16.04 2.59 -24.63
CA ARG A 349 16.01 3.39 -25.87
C ARG A 349 15.06 2.81 -26.91
N LEU A 350 14.96 1.48 -26.97
CA LEU A 350 14.09 0.74 -27.88
C LEU A 350 12.60 0.87 -27.48
N GLN A 351 12.29 0.95 -26.18
CA GLN A 351 10.94 1.26 -25.66
C GLN A 351 10.31 2.52 -26.29
N SER A 352 11.12 3.55 -26.56
CA SER A 352 10.66 4.80 -27.21
C SER A 352 10.32 4.66 -28.71
N LYS A 353 10.67 3.53 -29.34
CA LYS A 353 10.51 3.27 -30.78
C LYS A 353 9.54 2.14 -31.13
N GLY A 354 8.91 1.50 -30.13
CA GLY A 354 7.95 0.42 -30.36
C GLY A 354 8.57 -0.93 -30.74
N ASP A 355 9.90 -1.06 -30.75
CA ASP A 355 10.62 -2.34 -30.79
C ASP A 355 11.14 -2.59 -29.38
N PHE A 356 10.97 -3.79 -28.84
CA PHE A 356 11.30 -4.10 -27.44
C PHE A 356 12.23 -5.29 -27.30
N GLY A 357 12.69 -5.84 -28.43
CA GLY A 357 13.51 -7.03 -28.46
C GLY A 357 12.76 -8.34 -28.18
N LYS A 358 13.49 -9.42 -28.42
CA LYS A 358 13.03 -10.79 -28.22
C LYS A 358 13.72 -11.43 -27.02
N ILE A 359 12.99 -12.26 -26.30
CA ILE A 359 13.53 -13.22 -25.34
C ILE A 359 13.66 -14.57 -26.05
N LEU A 360 14.87 -15.10 -26.06
CA LEU A 360 15.19 -16.41 -26.60
C LEU A 360 15.40 -17.36 -25.42
N VAL A 361 14.50 -18.32 -25.24
CA VAL A 361 14.65 -19.34 -24.18
C VAL A 361 15.65 -20.39 -24.65
N SER A 362 16.61 -20.72 -23.79
CA SER A 362 17.62 -21.76 -24.09
C SER A 362 16.95 -23.12 -24.11
N VAL A 363 17.20 -23.92 -25.16
CA VAL A 363 16.67 -25.30 -25.30
C VAL A 363 17.58 -26.34 -24.61
N GLU A 364 18.55 -25.90 -23.80
CA GLU A 364 19.43 -26.82 -23.05
C GLU A 364 18.82 -27.20 -21.70
N GLY A 365 18.41 -28.46 -21.62
CA GLY A 365 17.86 -29.15 -20.44
C GLY A 365 17.06 -30.37 -20.87
#